data_AF-A0A6G9HIT8-F1
#
_entry.id   AF-A0A6G9HIT8-F1
#
_cell.length_a   1.000
_cell.length_b   1.000
_cell.length_c   1.000
_cell.angle_alpha   90.00
_cell.angle_beta   90.00
_cell.angle_gamma   90.00
#
_symmetry.space_group_name_H-M   'P 1'
#
loop_
_entity.id
_entity.type
_entity.pdbx_description
1 polymer ?
#
loop_
_entity_poly.entity_id
_entity_poly.type
_entity_poly.pdbx_seq_one_letter_code
_entity_poly.pdbx_strand_id
1 'polypeptide(L)' 'MSVAQAAKDLDVHENVLRKWVRELRQEPQEAFPGNGKQKAQDAEIARLHKEVAKLKMERDILKKAAAYFAKESM' A
#
# COMPACT_ATOMS: atom_id res chain seq x y z
N MET A 1 2.46 -17.29 -30.13
CA MET A 1 3.61 -17.26 -29.19
C MET A 1 3.18 -17.92 -27.89
N SER A 2 3.97 -18.83 -27.31
CA SER A 2 3.63 -19.44 -26.02
C SER A 2 4.12 -18.55 -24.86
N VAL A 3 3.49 -18.66 -23.69
CA VAL A 3 3.90 -17.90 -22.49
C VAL A 3 5.32 -18.23 -22.08
N ALA A 4 5.73 -19.51 -22.21
CA ALA A 4 7.09 -19.94 -21.93
C ALA A 4 8.14 -19.33 -22.89
N GLN A 5 7.80 -19.16 -24.17
CA GLN A 5 8.71 -18.52 -25.13
C GLN A 5 8.85 -17.02 -24.83
N ALA A 6 7.72 -16.33 -24.61
CA ALA A 6 7.73 -14.92 -24.26
C ALA A 6 8.46 -14.63 -22.94
N ALA A 7 8.35 -15.51 -21.94
CA ALA A 7 9.06 -15.39 -20.67
C ALA A 7 10.58 -15.45 -20.84
N LYS A 8 11.06 -16.37 -21.70
CA LYS A 8 12.48 -16.48 -22.04
C LYS A 8 12.99 -15.26 -22.80
N ASP A 9 12.22 -14.78 -23.78
CA ASP A 9 12.60 -13.62 -24.60
C ASP A 9 12.68 -12.33 -23.77
N LEU A 10 11.91 -12.25 -22.67
CA LEU A 10 11.86 -11.12 -21.75
C LEU A 10 12.77 -11.28 -20.51
N ASP A 11 13.51 -12.40 -20.40
CA ASP A 11 14.31 -12.76 -19.22
C ASP A 11 13.55 -12.66 -17.88
N VAL A 12 12.30 -13.14 -17.87
CA VAL A 12 11.45 -13.19 -16.68
C VAL A 12 10.96 -14.62 -16.43
N HIS A 13 10.71 -14.93 -15.16
CA HIS A 13 10.15 -16.24 -14.81
C HIS A 13 8.72 -16.39 -15.37
N GLU A 14 8.39 -17.56 -15.94
CA GLU A 14 7.10 -17.81 -16.60
C GLU A 14 5.88 -17.50 -15.71
N ASN A 15 5.96 -17.86 -14.42
CA ASN A 15 4.94 -17.52 -13.42
C ASN A 15 4.64 -16.02 -13.30
N VAL A 16 5.65 -15.15 -13.45
CA VAL A 16 5.48 -13.69 -13.40
C VAL A 16 4.71 -13.23 -14.64
N LEU A 17 5.09 -13.74 -15.81
CA LEU A 17 4.38 -13.41 -17.05
C LEU A 17 2.94 -13.92 -17.04
N ARG A 18 2.69 -15.13 -16.51
CA ARG A 18 1.33 -15.66 -16.30
C ARG A 18 0.51 -14.78 -15.37
N LYS A 19 1.12 -14.30 -14.28
CA LYS A 19 0.48 -13.38 -13.33
C LYS A 19 0.07 -12.08 -14.03
N TRP A 20 0.97 -11.44 -14.77
CA TRP A 20 0.67 -10.22 -15.52
C TRP A 20 -0.41 -10.42 -16.58
N VAL A 21 -0.38 -11.54 -17.33
CA VAL A 21 -1.44 -11.85 -18.31
C VAL A 21 -2.80 -12.01 -17.63
N ARG A 22 -2.85 -12.60 -16.43
CA ARG A 22 -4.09 -12.72 -15.65
C ARG A 22 -4.56 -11.36 -15.15
N GLU A 23 -3.67 -10.59 -14.55
CA GLU A 23 -3.96 -9.25 -14.02
C GLU A 23 -4.41 -8.30 -15.16
N LEU A 24 -3.80 -8.39 -16.34
CA LEU A 24 -4.20 -7.65 -17.54
C LEU A 24 -5.60 -7.99 -18.01
N ARG A 25 -6.02 -9.25 -17.89
CA ARG A 25 -7.38 -9.67 -18.27
C ARG A 25 -8.43 -9.23 -17.26
N GLN A 26 -8.07 -9.18 -15.98
CA GLN A 26 -9.01 -8.84 -14.90
C GLN A 26 -9.12 -7.33 -14.70
N GLU A 27 -7.98 -6.65 -14.63
CA GLU A 27 -7.86 -5.23 -14.32
C GLU A 27 -6.77 -4.59 -15.19
N PRO A 28 -7.06 -4.30 -16.48
CA PRO A 28 -6.06 -3.79 -17.42
C PRO A 28 -5.37 -2.50 -16.97
N GLN A 29 -6.06 -1.68 -16.17
CA GLN A 29 -5.55 -0.41 -15.64
C GLN A 29 -4.54 -0.59 -14.49
N GLU A 30 -4.59 -1.71 -13.75
CA GLU A 30 -3.70 -1.99 -12.63
C GLU A 30 -2.73 -3.16 -12.88
N ALA A 31 -2.78 -3.75 -14.08
CA ALA A 31 -2.08 -4.98 -14.43
C ALA A 31 -0.55 -4.91 -14.40
N PHE A 32 0.00 -3.70 -14.44
CA PHE A 32 1.43 -3.46 -14.40
C PHE A 32 1.79 -2.50 -13.26
N PRO A 33 1.77 -2.97 -12.00
CA PRO A 33 2.28 -2.18 -10.88
C PRO A 33 3.81 -2.18 -10.95
N GLY A 34 4.38 -1.19 -11.64
CA GLY A 34 5.81 -1.02 -11.85
C GLY A 34 6.13 0.33 -12.48
N ASN A 35 7.30 0.90 -12.16
CA ASN A 35 7.72 2.31 -12.37
C ASN A 35 7.17 3.33 -11.33
N GLY A 36 7.14 2.97 -10.04
CA GLY A 36 6.82 3.92 -8.98
C GLY A 36 5.34 4.34 -8.87
N LYS A 37 4.46 3.75 -9.70
CA LYS A 37 3.01 3.86 -9.53
C LYS A 37 2.54 2.77 -8.56
N GLN A 38 2.40 3.13 -7.28
CA GLN A 38 1.60 2.33 -6.34
C GLN A 38 0.20 2.18 -6.91
N LYS A 39 -0.43 1.00 -6.72
CA LYS A 39 -1.86 0.86 -6.97
C LYS A 39 -2.60 1.96 -6.21
N ALA A 40 -3.69 2.49 -6.75
CA ALA A 40 -4.44 3.57 -6.08
C ALA A 40 -4.85 3.15 -4.66
N GLN A 41 -5.14 1.86 -4.49
CA GLN A 41 -5.40 1.23 -3.19
C GLN A 41 -4.20 1.30 -2.24
N ASP A 42 -2.98 1.01 -2.71
CA ASP A 42 -1.78 1.05 -1.87
C ASP A 42 -1.44 2.48 -1.44
N ALA A 43 -1.65 3.46 -2.31
CA ALA A 43 -1.48 4.87 -1.99
C ALA A 43 -2.47 5.33 -0.91
N GLU A 44 -3.72 4.90 -1.01
CA GLU A 44 -4.76 5.19 -0.02
C GLU A 44 -4.45 4.51 1.32
N ILE A 45 -4.01 3.24 1.31
CA ILE A 45 -3.55 2.54 2.52
C ILE A 45 -2.40 3.29 3.20
N ALA A 46 -1.42 3.76 2.42
CA ALA A 46 -0.30 4.53 2.96
C ALA A 46 -0.76 5.88 3.55
N ARG A 47 -1.73 6.56 2.91
CA ARG A 47 -2.35 7.79 3.43
C ARG A 47 -3.06 7.53 4.76
N LEU A 48 -3.91 6.51 4.81
CA LEU A 48 -4.66 6.13 6.00
C LEU A 48 -3.73 5.74 7.16
N HIS A 49 -2.65 5.00 6.91
CA HIS A 49 -1.66 4.68 7.94
C HIS A 49 -1.01 5.93 8.54
N LYS A 50 -0.67 6.93 7.73
CA LYS A 50 -0.12 8.21 8.21
C LYS A 50 -1.14 8.97 9.06
N GLU A 51 -2.40 9.00 8.64
CA GLU A 51 -3.47 9.68 9.35
C GLU A 51 -3.76 9.02 10.70
N VAL A 52 -3.85 7.68 10.74
CA VAL A 52 -4.00 6.92 11.98
C VAL A 52 -2.84 7.16 12.94
N ALA A 53 -1.60 7.23 12.45
CA ALA A 53 -0.44 7.53 13.28
C ALA A 53 -0.53 8.93 13.90
N LYS A 54 -0.89 9.94 13.10
CA LYS A 54 -1.10 11.31 13.56
C LYS A 54 -2.19 11.40 14.63
N LEU A 55 -3.36 10.82 14.36
CA LEU A 55 -4.51 10.84 15.29
C LEU A 55 -4.19 10.14 16.61
N LYS A 56 -3.46 9.02 16.58
CA LYS A 56 -3.01 8.34 17.80
C LYS A 56 -2.10 9.23 18.63
N MET A 57 -1.15 9.92 18.00
CA MET A 57 -0.24 10.84 18.67
C MET A 57 -1.00 12.01 19.31
N GLU A 58 -1.90 12.66 18.58
CA GLU A 58 -2.71 13.78 19.09
C GLU A 58 -3.56 13.35 20.30
N ARG A 59 -4.26 12.22 20.19
CA ARG A 59 -5.02 11.63 21.29
C ARG A 59 -4.14 11.39 22.51
N ASP A 60 -2.93 10.87 22.32
CA ASP A 60 -2.04 10.54 23.44
C ASP A 60 -1.49 11.81 24.12
N ILE A 61 -1.23 12.88 23.37
CA ILE A 61 -0.88 14.19 23.91
C ILE A 61 -2.04 14.74 24.75
N LEU A 62 -3.26 14.72 24.22
CA LEU A 62 -4.44 15.22 24.93
C LEU A 62 -4.73 14.43 26.21
N LYS A 63 -4.58 13.10 26.16
CA LYS A 63 -4.72 12.25 27.35
C LYS A 63 -3.69 12.59 28.43
N LYS A 64 -2.43 12.80 28.04
CA LYS A 64 -1.36 13.21 28.98
C LYS A 64 -1.65 14.58 29.59
N ALA A 65 -2.09 15.55 28.78
CA ALA A 65 -2.45 16.88 29.26
C ALA A 65 -3.63 16.81 30.25
N ALA A 66 -4.70 16.08 29.91
CA ALA A 66 -5.85 15.90 30.79
C ALA A 66 -5.45 15.26 32.13
N ALA A 67 -4.59 14.23 32.11
CA ALA A 67 -4.09 13.60 33.32
C ALA A 67 -3.23 14.55 34.17
N TYR A 68 -2.42 15.40 33.53
CA TYR A 68 -1.63 16.42 34.22
C TYR A 68 -2.52 17.44 34.93
N PHE A 69 -3.49 18.02 34.22
CA PHE A 69 -4.41 19.01 34.80
C PHE A 69 -5.29 18.43 35.91
N ALA A 70 -5.75 17.18 35.76
CA ALA A 70 -6.50 16.50 36.82
C ALA A 70 -5.67 16.26 38.09
N LYS A 71 -4.34 16.14 37.96
CA LYS A 71 -3.42 16.01 39.10
C LYS A 71 -3.14 17.35 39.78
N GLU A 72 -3.05 18.45 39.04
CA GLU A 72 -2.83 19.79 39.63
C GLU A 72 -4.07 20.36 40.33
N SER A 73 -5.26 19.86 40.00
CA SER A 73 -6.52 20.31 40.59
C SER A 73 -6.96 19.51 41.82
N MET A 74 -6.12 18.58 42.30
CA MET A 74 -6.32 17.76 43.49
C MET A 74 -5.28 18.10 44.56
#